data_AF-A0A9E5Y9J0-F1
#
_entry.id   AF-A0A9E5Y9J0-F1
#
_cell.length_a   1.000
_cell.length_b   1.000
_cell.length_c   1.000
_cell.angle_alpha   90.00
_cell.angle_beta   90.00
_cell.angle_gamma   90.00
#
_symmetry.space_group_name_H-M   'P 1'
#
loop_
_entity.id
_entity.type
_entity.pdbx_description
1 polymer ?
#
loop_
_entity_poly.entity_id
_entity_poly.type
_entity_poly.pdbx_seq_one_letter_code
_entity_poly.pdbx_strand_id
1 'polypeptide(L)' 'MSIIDRKKIEYIYRGDKVKGVIIDIDTFNRITELLENIEDIQDFKKLYEEETIPYEEYRKKRQNVRGRN' A
#
# COMPACT_ATOMS: atom_id res chain seq x y z
N MET A 1 14.35 9.78 15.15
CA MET A 1 14.90 9.46 13.83
C MET A 1 15.60 8.11 13.90
N SER A 2 14.95 6.99 13.51
CA SER A 2 15.68 5.72 13.43
C SER A 2 16.41 5.66 12.10
N ILE A 3 17.72 5.87 12.16
CA ILE A 3 18.64 5.51 11.09
C ILE A 3 18.43 4.01 10.86
N ILE A 4 17.97 3.62 9.68
CA ILE A 4 17.99 2.21 9.26
C ILE A 4 19.46 1.86 9.20
N ASP A 5 19.98 1.31 10.30
CA ASP A 5 21.28 0.67 10.34
C ASP A 5 21.23 -0.38 9.24
N ARG A 6 22.00 -0.19 8.15
CA ARG A 6 22.03 -1.08 6.99
C ARG A 6 22.67 -2.41 7.40
N LYS A 7 22.02 -3.14 8.31
CA LYS A 7 22.31 -4.54 8.61
C LYS A 7 22.29 -5.28 7.28
N LYS A 8 23.33 -6.10 7.09
CA LYS A 8 23.71 -6.74 5.83
C LYS A 8 22.49 -7.28 5.07
N ILE A 9 22.08 -6.55 4.06
CA ILE A 9 21.21 -7.07 3.01
C ILE A 9 22.11 -7.84 2.06
N GLU A 10 21.93 -9.15 1.97
CA GLU A 10 22.67 -9.99 1.04
C GLU A 10 21.77 -10.35 -0.15
N TYR A 11 22.31 -10.31 -1.36
CA TYR A 11 21.57 -10.59 -2.57
C TYR A 11 21.92 -11.98 -3.09
N ILE A 12 20.90 -12.76 -3.43
CA ILE A 12 21.05 -14.07 -4.06
C ILE A 12 20.98 -13.88 -5.56
N TYR A 13 22.01 -14.31 -6.28
CA TYR A 13 22.12 -14.18 -7.74
C TYR A 13 22.01 -15.54 -8.45
N ARG A 14 21.47 -15.53 -9.66
CA ARG A 14 21.59 -16.62 -10.65
C ARG A 14 22.08 -16.01 -11.96
N GLY A 15 23.37 -16.17 -12.25
CA GLY A 15 24.06 -15.37 -13.26
C GLY A 15 24.01 -13.89 -12.87
N ASP A 16 23.74 -13.00 -13.82
CA ASP A 16 23.68 -11.56 -13.58
C ASP A 16 22.33 -11.08 -13.01
N LYS A 17 21.40 -12.00 -12.73
CA LYS A 17 20.06 -11.67 -12.23
C LYS A 17 19.95 -11.90 -10.73
N VAL A 18 19.51 -10.88 -10.00
CA VAL A 18 19.05 -11.02 -8.61
C VAL A 18 17.80 -11.89 -8.58
N LYS A 19 17.79 -12.88 -7.68
CA LYS A 19 16.70 -13.84 -7.48
C LYS A 19 16.08 -13.79 -6.09
N GLY A 20 16.77 -13.21 -5.13
CA GLY A 20 16.27 -13.09 -3.77
C GLY A 20 17.18 -12.20 -2.93
N VAL A 21 16.73 -11.96 -1.72
CA VAL A 21 17.42 -11.15 -0.73
C VAL A 21 17.35 -11.86 0.62
N ILE A 22 18.46 -11.87 1.34
CA ILE A 22 18.53 -12.26 2.74
C ILE A 22 18.65 -10.96 3.54
N ILE A 23 17.72 -10.77 4.47
CA ILE A 23 17.62 -9.59 5.32
C ILE A 23 17.17 -10.02 6.71
N ASP A 24 17.55 -9.28 7.75
CA ASP A 24 17.03 -9.53 9.08
C ASP A 24 15.54 -9.20 9.17
N ILE A 25 14.82 -9.95 10.00
CA ILE A 25 13.37 -9.85 10.12
C ILE A 25 12.91 -8.47 10.62
N ASP A 26 13.70 -7.82 11.49
CA ASP A 26 13.36 -6.50 12.02
C ASP A 26 13.43 -5.44 10.92
N THR A 27 14.46 -5.49 10.08
CA THR A 27 14.58 -4.61 8.91
C THR A 27 13.50 -4.89 7.88
N PHE A 28 13.15 -6.16 7.64
CA PHE A 28 12.02 -6.51 6.76
C PHE A 28 10.71 -5.88 7.26
N ASN A 29 10.37 -6.09 8.53
CA ASN A 29 9.13 -5.57 9.12
C ASN A 29 9.06 -4.04 9.04
N ARG A 30 10.17 -3.34 9.35
CA ARG A 30 10.25 -1.87 9.24
C ARG A 30 10.08 -1.37 7.81
N ILE A 31 10.64 -2.07 6.83
CA ILE A 31 10.47 -1.71 5.41
C ILE A 31 9.03 -1.92 4.98
N THR A 32 8.42 -3.04 5.36
CA THR A 32 7.01 -3.34 5.03
C THR A 32 6.07 -2.31 5.65
N GLU A 33 6.22 -2.03 6.94
CA GLU A 33 5.41 -1.00 7.63
C GLU A 33 5.58 0.38 6.97
N LEU A 34 6.80 0.75 6.57
CA LEU A 34 7.04 2.01 5.86
C LEU A 34 6.32 2.04 4.50
N LEU A 35 6.33 0.92 3.76
CA LEU A 35 5.67 0.82 2.46
C LEU A 35 4.14 0.89 2.60
N GLU A 36 3.56 0.20 3.57
CA GLU A 36 2.12 0.26 3.88
C GLU A 36 1.69 1.70 4.21
N ASN A 37 2.47 2.41 5.03
CA ASN A 37 2.19 3.81 5.34
C ASN A 37 2.25 4.72 4.09
N ILE A 38 3.14 4.43 3.14
CA ILE A 38 3.23 5.20 1.88
C ILE A 38 2.03 4.91 0.98
N GLU A 39 1.62 3.64 0.88
CA GLU A 39 0.42 3.21 0.15
C GLU A 39 -0.82 3.90 0.72
N ASP A 40 -1.00 3.87 2.05
CA ASP A 40 -2.10 4.55 2.73
C ASP A 40 -2.13 6.04 2.40
N ILE A 41 -0.98 6.74 2.45
CA ILE A 41 -0.90 8.16 2.10
C ILE A 41 -1.31 8.40 0.63
N GLN A 42 -0.92 7.51 -0.28
CA GLN A 42 -1.30 7.63 -1.69
C GLN A 42 -2.80 7.39 -1.88
N ASP A 43 -3.37 6.40 -1.20
CA ASP A 43 -4.80 6.10 -1.23
C ASP A 43 -5.62 7.25 -0.63
N PHE A 44 -5.18 7.83 0.49
CA PHE A 44 -5.81 9.02 1.06
C PHE A 44 -5.76 10.20 0.08
N LYS A 45 -4.62 10.46 -0.57
CA LYS A 45 -4.53 11.51 -1.58
C LYS A 45 -5.50 11.29 -2.73
N LYS A 46 -5.61 10.05 -3.22
CA LYS A 46 -6.56 9.70 -4.27
C LYS A 46 -8.00 9.92 -3.82
N LEU A 47 -8.35 9.54 -2.58
CA LEU A 47 -9.68 9.80 -2.00
C LEU A 47 -10.03 11.29 -1.90
N TYR A 48 -9.04 12.18 -1.70
CA TYR A 48 -9.26 13.63 -1.73
C TYR A 48 -9.53 14.17 -3.14
N GLU A 49 -9.01 13.52 -4.17
CA GLU A 49 -9.18 13.91 -5.58
C GLU A 49 -10.44 13.31 -6.21
N GLU A 50 -10.99 12.24 -5.64
CA GLU A 50 -12.23 11.64 -6.10
C GLU A 50 -13.44 12.52 -5.76
N GLU A 51 -14.39 12.60 -6.70
CA GLU A 51 -15.63 13.35 -6.51
C GLU A 51 -16.46 12.70 -5.40
N THR A 52 -16.49 13.36 -4.24
CA THR A 52 -17.26 12.87 -3.09
C THR A 52 -18.74 13.09 -3.32
N ILE A 53 -19.54 12.04 -3.11
CA ILE A 53 -21.00 12.13 -3.11
C ILE A 53 -21.53 12.02 -1.67
N PRO A 54 -22.51 12.85 -1.28
CA PRO A 54 -23.15 12.70 0.02
C PRO A 54 -23.71 11.30 0.21
N TYR A 55 -23.60 10.76 1.43
CA TYR A 55 -24.06 9.39 1.74
C TYR A 55 -25.54 9.17 1.37
N GLU A 56 -26.38 10.18 1.58
CA GLU A 56 -27.80 10.12 1.20
C GLU A 56 -28.01 10.00 -0.31
N GLU A 57 -27.14 10.62 -1.11
CA GLU A 57 -27.18 10.51 -2.57
C GLU A 57 -26.68 9.13 -3.04
N TYR A 58 -25.60 8.63 -2.44
CA TYR A 58 -25.11 7.27 -2.67
C TYR A 58 -26.19 6.21 -2.39
N ARG A 59 -26.86 6.33 -1.24
CA ARG A 59 -27.92 5.39 -0.81
C ARG A 59 -29.08 5.37 -1.80
N LYS A 60 -29.52 6.53 -2.29
CA LYS A 60 -30.57 6.65 -3.32
C LYS A 60 -30.14 6.04 -4.65
N LYS A 61 -28.90 6.31 -5.11
CA LYS A 61 -28.35 5.69 -6.33
C LYS A 61 -28.34 4.16 -6.24
N ARG A 62 -27.91 3.59 -5.11
CA ARG A 62 -27.91 2.12 -4.91
C ARG A 62 -29.31 1.50 -4.84
N GLN A 63 -30.30 2.19 -4.26
CA GLN A 63 -31.68 1.69 -4.22
C GLN A 63 -32.31 1.68 -5.62
N ASN A 64 -32.02 2.67 -6.46
CA ASN A 64 -32.48 2.71 -7.85
C ASN A 64 -31.85 1.64 -8.75
N VAL A 65 -30.63 1.19 -8.44
CA VAL A 65 -29.97 0.09 -9.17
C VAL A 65 -30.60 -1.27 -8.82
N ARG A 66 -31.18 -1.44 -7.62
CA ARG A 66 -31.87 -2.68 -7.21
C ARG A 66 -33.36 -2.73 -7.58
N GLY A 67 -33.96 -1.59 -7.93
CA GLY A 67 -35.37 -1.49 -8.34
C GLY A 67 -35.62 -1.62 -9.85
N ARG A 68 -34.57 -1.85 -10.65
CA ARG A 68 -34.64 -2.16 -12.08
C ARG A 68 -34.26 -3.63 -12.31
N ASN A 69 -35.07 -4.55 -11.79
CA ASN A 69 -35.14 -5.96 -12.18
C ASN A 69 -36.56 -6.45 -11.89
#